data_AF-A0A820KF23-F1
#
_entry.id   AF-A0A820KF23-F1
#
_cell.length_a   1.000
_cell.length_b   1.000
_cell.length_c   1.000
_cell.angle_alpha   90.00
_cell.angle_beta   90.00
_cell.angle_gamma   90.00
#
_symmetry.space_group_name_H-M   'P 1'
#
loop_
_entity.id
_entity.type
_entity.pdbx_description
1 polymer ?
#
loop_
_entity_poly.entity_id
_entity_poly.type
_entity_poly.pdbx_seq_one_letter_code
_entity_poly.pdbx_strand_id
1 'polypeptide(L)'
;RVAFKKGKLPYLEDKELSHDLTSCWLDSVALATMRVCMEQTLQIQTLNSTGLKQLIMDLQYLFSVLEDFGLKDVGDFRDMLELLNADETTFEELARKKSARMVTTIRTMRHLN
;
A
#
# COMPACT_ATOMS: atom_id res chain seq x y z
N ARG A 1 20.85 29.41 3.71
CA ARG A 1 21.40 28.46 2.71
C ARG A 1 22.33 27.44 3.40
N VAL A 2 21.84 26.33 3.98
CA VAL A 2 22.66 25.10 4.23
C VAL A 2 21.81 23.80 4.30
N ALA A 3 20.49 23.84 4.52
CA ALA A 3 19.70 22.60 4.66
C ALA A 3 19.37 21.84 3.35
N PHE A 4 19.91 22.25 2.19
CA PHE A 4 19.59 21.65 0.88
C PHE A 4 20.66 20.72 0.30
N LYS A 5 21.75 20.44 1.03
CA LYS A 5 22.82 19.54 0.54
C LYS A 5 22.84 18.15 1.18
N LYS A 6 21.97 17.85 2.16
CA LYS A 6 22.03 16.58 2.90
C LYS A 6 20.71 15.83 3.08
N GLY A 7 19.56 16.44 2.83
CA GLY A 7 18.26 15.77 2.98
C GLY A 7 17.69 15.34 1.64
N LYS A 8 18.08 14.16 1.13
CA LYS A 8 17.25 13.49 0.11
C LYS A 8 15.94 13.10 0.80
N LEU A 9 14.81 13.55 0.26
CA LEU A 9 13.51 13.06 0.70
C LEU A 9 13.42 11.58 0.32
N PRO A 10 13.12 10.67 1.27
CA PRO A 10 12.93 9.27 0.93
C PRO A 10 11.74 9.14 -0.04
N TYR A 11 11.86 8.22 -0.99
CA TYR A 11 10.81 7.83 -1.96
C TYR A 11 10.58 8.78 -3.15
N LEU A 12 11.36 9.84 -3.27
CA LEU A 12 11.39 10.72 -4.44
C LEU A 12 12.70 10.50 -5.21
N GLU A 13 12.84 9.32 -5.83
CA GLU A 13 13.90 9.10 -6.80
C GLU A 13 13.46 9.67 -8.15
N ASP A 14 14.10 10.78 -8.55
CA ASP A 14 14.15 11.37 -9.90
C ASP A 14 12.82 11.49 -10.68
N LYS A 15 11.67 11.62 -10.01
CA LYS A 15 10.45 12.11 -10.66
C LYS A 15 10.53 13.63 -10.74
N GLU A 16 10.25 14.18 -11.93
CA GLU A 16 10.09 15.62 -12.18
C GLU A 16 9.24 16.22 -11.06
N LEU A 17 9.93 16.84 -10.10
CA LEU A 17 9.30 17.56 -9.00
C LEU A 17 8.36 18.56 -9.65
N SER A 18 7.07 18.51 -9.30
CA SER A 18 6.18 19.63 -9.50
C SER A 18 6.92 20.91 -9.08
N HIS A 19 6.81 21.97 -9.88
CA HIS A 19 7.41 23.26 -9.54
C HIS A 19 6.89 23.80 -8.18
N ASP A 20 5.80 23.24 -7.64
CA ASP A 20 5.27 23.52 -6.32
C ASP A 20 5.77 22.50 -5.27
N LEU A 21 6.62 22.98 -4.38
CA LEU A 21 7.15 22.26 -3.22
C LEU A 21 6.02 21.60 -2.41
N THR A 22 4.86 22.25 -2.29
CA THR A 22 3.71 21.75 -1.54
C THR A 22 3.22 20.41 -2.08
N SER A 23 3.09 20.28 -3.40
CA SER A 23 2.69 19.03 -4.04
C SER A 23 3.69 17.90 -3.75
N CYS A 24 4.99 18.19 -3.78
CA CYS A 24 6.03 17.18 -3.51
C CYS A 24 6.02 16.69 -2.06
N TRP A 25 5.74 17.59 -1.10
CA TRP A 25 5.57 17.18 0.31
C TRP A 25 4.31 16.33 0.50
N LEU A 26 3.21 16.72 -0.15
CA LEU A 26 1.96 15.95 -0.10
C LEU A 26 2.16 14.54 -0.66
N ASP A 27 2.79 14.41 -1.83
CA ASP A 27 3.12 13.11 -2.44
C ASP A 27 3.99 12.27 -1.51
N SER A 28 5.03 12.86 -0.91
CA SER A 28 5.93 12.16 0.01
C SER A 28 5.21 11.66 1.25
N VAL A 29 4.35 12.48 1.87
CA VAL A 29 3.56 12.10 3.04
C VAL A 29 2.57 11.01 2.69
N ALA A 30 1.89 11.11 1.54
CA ALA A 30 0.91 10.13 1.12
C ALA A 30 1.55 8.78 0.78
N LEU A 31 2.69 8.77 0.06
CA LEU A 31 3.46 7.56 -0.22
C LEU A 31 4.02 6.92 1.06
N ALA A 32 4.54 7.73 1.99
CA ALA A 32 5.03 7.23 3.27
C ALA A 32 3.89 6.61 4.10
N THR A 33 2.72 7.26 4.13
CA THR A 33 1.53 6.76 4.83
C THR A 33 1.08 5.43 4.24
N MET A 34 0.97 5.34 2.91
CA MET A 34 0.64 4.11 2.19
C MET A 34 1.58 2.96 2.57
N ARG A 35 2.89 3.20 2.56
CA ARG A 35 3.90 2.19 2.91
C ARG A 35 3.78 1.73 4.36
N VAL A 36 3.60 2.67 5.30
CA VAL A 36 3.41 2.34 6.72
C VAL A 36 2.16 1.50 6.89
N CYS A 37 1.03 1.88 6.28
CA CYS A 37 -0.20 1.10 6.34
C CYS A 37 0.01 -0.33 5.82
N MET A 38 0.63 -0.49 4.65
CA MET A 38 0.93 -1.81 4.10
C MET A 38 1.83 -2.63 5.03
N GLU A 39 2.89 -2.04 5.56
CA GLU A 39 3.81 -2.71 6.46
C GLU A 39 3.08 -3.19 7.72
N GLN A 40 2.25 -2.34 8.32
CA GLN A 40 1.47 -2.70 9.51
C GLN A 40 0.43 -3.79 9.18
N THR A 41 -0.24 -3.71 8.04
CA THR A 41 -1.15 -4.77 7.58
C THR A 41 -0.41 -6.11 7.48
N LEU A 42 0.80 -6.12 6.92
CA LEU A 42 1.60 -7.34 6.81
C LEU A 42 2.19 -7.85 8.15
N GLN A 43 2.04 -7.12 9.26
CA GLN A 43 2.37 -7.62 10.61
C GLN A 43 1.18 -8.32 11.27
N ILE A 44 -0.03 -8.21 10.72
CA ILE A 44 -1.21 -8.86 11.29
C ILE A 44 -1.12 -10.36 11.02
N GLN A 45 -1.05 -11.16 12.09
CA GLN A 45 -0.85 -12.61 11.96
C GLN A 45 -2.11 -13.34 11.47
N THR A 46 -3.27 -13.01 12.04
CA THR A 46 -4.56 -13.67 11.76
C THR A 46 -5.71 -12.70 11.99
N LEU A 47 -6.76 -12.77 11.17
CA LEU A 47 -7.99 -12.00 11.35
C LEU A 47 -9.22 -12.92 11.33
N ASN A 48 -10.19 -12.60 12.18
CA ASN A 48 -11.53 -13.15 12.02
C ASN A 48 -12.25 -12.48 10.83
N SER A 49 -13.36 -13.06 10.37
CA SER A 49 -14.09 -12.56 9.19
C SER A 49 -14.51 -11.09 9.30
N THR A 50 -14.96 -10.66 10.49
CA THR A 50 -15.36 -9.26 10.73
C THR A 50 -14.17 -8.31 10.64
N GLY A 51 -13.05 -8.67 11.26
CA GLY A 51 -11.81 -7.88 11.24
C GLY A 51 -11.22 -7.78 9.84
N LEU A 52 -11.27 -8.86 9.06
CA LEU A 52 -10.83 -8.85 7.66
C LEU A 52 -11.68 -7.88 6.83
N LYS A 53 -13.02 -7.94 6.96
CA LYS A 53 -13.93 -7.02 6.25
C LYS A 53 -13.68 -5.57 6.64
N GLN A 54 -13.48 -5.29 7.92
CA GLN A 54 -13.19 -3.94 8.39
C GLN A 54 -11.86 -3.43 7.83
N LEU A 55 -10.79 -4.23 7.91
CA LEU A 55 -9.49 -3.88 7.35
C LEU A 55 -9.58 -3.59 5.85
N ILE A 56 -10.31 -4.41 5.09
CA ILE A 56 -10.54 -4.18 3.66
C ILE A 56 -11.21 -2.84 3.42
N MET A 57 -12.28 -2.52 4.15
CA MET A 57 -12.98 -1.24 4.00
C MET A 57 -12.06 -0.05 4.32
N ASP A 58 -11.28 -0.15 5.40
CA ASP A 58 -10.37 0.92 5.82
C ASP A 58 -9.26 1.14 4.78
N LEU A 59 -8.67 0.08 4.24
CA LEU A 59 -7.65 0.15 3.19
C LEU A 59 -8.23 0.63 1.85
N GLN A 60 -9.46 0.24 1.50
CA GLN A 60 -10.15 0.72 0.31
C GLN A 60 -10.42 2.22 0.40
N TYR A 61 -10.87 2.71 1.55
CA TYR A 61 -11.07 4.14 1.76
C TYR A 61 -9.74 4.91 1.63
N LEU A 62 -8.66 4.41 2.27
CA LEU A 62 -7.34 5.00 2.11
C LEU A 62 -6.90 5.02 0.64
N PHE A 63 -7.11 3.93 -0.11
CA PHE A 63 -6.79 3.87 -1.54
C PHE A 63 -7.51 4.93 -2.36
N SER A 64 -8.82 5.10 -2.15
CA SER A 64 -9.60 6.14 -2.83
C SER A 64 -9.04 7.54 -2.54
N VAL A 65 -8.69 7.82 -1.28
CA VAL A 65 -8.05 9.09 -0.91
C VAL A 65 -6.71 9.27 -1.64
N LEU A 66 -5.88 8.22 -1.72
CA LEU A 66 -4.61 8.26 -2.44
C LEU A 66 -4.79 8.46 -3.96
N GLU A 67 -5.84 7.90 -4.55
CA GLU A 67 -6.20 8.12 -5.95
C GLU A 67 -6.68 9.56 -6.20
N ASP A 68 -7.43 10.15 -5.27
CA ASP A 68 -7.85 11.56 -5.33
C ASP A 68 -6.65 12.54 -5.28
N PHE A 69 -5.55 12.14 -4.63
CA PHE A 69 -4.27 12.87 -4.67
C PHE A 69 -3.52 12.71 -6.01
N GLY A 70 -3.96 11.84 -6.92
CA GLY A 70 -3.34 11.64 -8.22
C GLY A 70 -2.04 10.83 -8.19
N LEU A 71 -1.83 10.03 -7.13
CA LEU A 71 -0.62 9.22 -6.99
C LEU A 71 -0.54 8.13 -8.05
N LYS A 72 0.56 8.12 -8.81
CA LYS A 72 0.76 7.16 -9.92
C LYS A 72 1.38 5.82 -9.50
N ASP A 73 1.89 5.72 -8.28
CA ASP A 73 2.73 4.61 -7.82
C ASP A 73 2.12 3.90 -6.60
N VAL A 74 0.98 3.28 -6.82
CA VAL A 74 0.16 2.60 -5.80
C VAL A 74 -0.01 1.11 -6.11
N GLY A 75 0.85 0.55 -6.97
CA GLY A 75 0.74 -0.81 -7.50
C GLY A 75 0.71 -1.89 -6.41
N ASP A 76 1.69 -1.86 -5.50
CA ASP A 76 1.76 -2.85 -4.41
C ASP A 76 0.57 -2.74 -3.44
N PHE A 77 0.03 -1.53 -3.22
CA PHE A 77 -1.14 -1.33 -2.37
C PHE A 77 -2.40 -1.88 -3.04
N ARG A 78 -2.56 -1.66 -4.35
CA ARG A 78 -3.62 -2.29 -5.15
C ARG A 78 -3.49 -3.80 -5.13
N ASP A 79 -2.28 -4.33 -5.25
CA ASP A 79 -2.02 -5.76 -5.19
C ASP A 79 -2.44 -6.37 -3.85
N MET A 80 -2.16 -5.68 -2.74
CA MET A 80 -2.61 -6.07 -1.41
C MET A 80 -4.14 -6.09 -1.30
N LEU A 81 -4.80 -5.04 -1.79
CA LEU A 81 -6.26 -4.96 -1.79
C LEU A 81 -6.91 -6.07 -2.62
N GLU A 82 -6.37 -6.38 -3.80
CA GLU A 82 -6.84 -7.48 -4.64
C GLU A 82 -6.71 -8.82 -3.92
N LEU A 83 -5.58 -9.10 -3.27
CA LEU A 83 -5.38 -10.34 -2.51
C LEU A 83 -6.24 -10.44 -1.26
N LEU A 84 -6.50 -9.32 -0.57
CA LEU A 84 -7.39 -9.31 0.59
C LEU A 84 -8.85 -9.55 0.18
N ASN A 85 -9.28 -9.03 -0.96
CA ASN A 85 -10.64 -9.17 -1.48
C ASN A 85 -10.89 -10.45 -2.31
N ALA A 86 -9.84 -11.11 -2.79
CA ALA A 86 -9.98 -12.26 -3.68
C ALA A 86 -10.79 -13.39 -3.05
N ASP A 87 -11.65 -14.03 -3.84
CA ASP A 87 -12.27 -15.28 -3.44
C ASP A 87 -11.22 -16.39 -3.31
N GLU A 88 -11.48 -17.41 -2.49
CA GLU A 88 -10.54 -18.53 -2.29
C GLU A 88 -10.15 -19.21 -3.61
N THR A 89 -11.09 -19.30 -4.55
CA THR A 89 -10.90 -19.93 -5.86
C THR A 89 -10.03 -19.11 -6.81
N THR A 90 -10.03 -17.78 -6.67
CA THR A 90 -9.29 -16.86 -7.55
C THR A 90 -7.98 -16.37 -6.92
N PHE A 91 -7.81 -16.57 -5.60
CA PHE A 91 -6.65 -16.12 -4.84
C PHE A 91 -5.33 -16.63 -5.45
N GLU A 92 -5.24 -17.92 -5.76
CA GLU A 92 -4.01 -18.52 -6.29
C GLU A 92 -3.65 -18.02 -7.68
N GLU A 93 -4.63 -17.65 -8.51
CA GLU A 93 -4.38 -17.05 -9.82
C GLU A 93 -3.80 -15.64 -9.67
N LEU A 94 -4.41 -14.83 -8.81
CA LEU A 94 -3.98 -13.46 -8.52
C LEU A 94 -2.61 -13.41 -7.83
N ALA A 95 -2.31 -14.40 -6.98
CA ALA A 95 -1.06 -14.50 -6.24
C ALA A 95 0.18 -14.69 -7.13
N ARG A 96 0.06 -15.33 -8.30
CA ARG A 96 1.21 -15.71 -9.16
C ARG A 96 2.10 -14.55 -9.59
N LYS A 97 1.55 -13.35 -9.70
CA LYS A 97 2.25 -12.16 -10.20
C LYS A 97 2.67 -11.19 -9.09
N LYS A 98 2.39 -11.51 -7.82
CA LYS A 98 2.55 -10.61 -6.68
C LYS A 98 3.69 -11.05 -5.77
N SER A 99 4.11 -10.18 -4.87
CA SER A 99 5.20 -10.45 -3.93
C SER A 99 4.94 -11.69 -3.07
N ALA A 100 5.90 -12.62 -3.02
CA ALA A 100 5.79 -13.87 -2.28
C ALA A 100 5.56 -13.66 -0.77
N ARG A 101 6.18 -12.61 -0.18
CA ARG A 101 5.98 -12.23 1.22
C ARG A 101 4.53 -11.83 1.46
N MET A 102 4.00 -10.95 0.60
CA MET A 102 2.62 -10.48 0.69
C MET A 102 1.61 -11.62 0.53
N VAL A 103 1.80 -12.47 -0.47
CA VAL A 103 0.96 -13.65 -0.71
C VAL A 103 0.93 -14.57 0.52
N THR A 104 2.11 -14.90 1.05
CA THR A 104 2.21 -15.81 2.22
C THR A 104 1.52 -15.22 3.43
N THR A 105 1.81 -13.95 3.75
CA THR A 105 1.20 -13.28 4.91
C THR A 105 -0.32 -13.18 4.77
N ILE A 106 -0.84 -12.77 3.60
CA ILE A 106 -2.29 -12.64 3.40
C ILE A 106 -2.97 -14.01 3.43
N ARG A 107 -2.35 -15.06 2.87
CA ARG A 107 -2.86 -16.43 2.94
C ARG A 107 -3.04 -16.87 4.39
N THR A 108 -2.00 -16.68 5.22
CA THR A 108 -2.04 -16.98 6.66
C THR A 108 -3.06 -16.12 7.40
N MET A 109 -3.09 -14.80 7.13
CA MET A 109 -3.99 -13.84 7.77
C MET A 109 -5.47 -14.20 7.55
N ARG A 110 -5.78 -14.72 6.36
CA ARG A 110 -7.14 -15.09 5.92
C ARG A 110 -7.50 -16.55 6.19
N HIS A 111 -6.59 -17.36 6.72
CA HIS A 111 -6.80 -18.80 6.93
C HIS A 111 -7.14 -19.59 5.66
N LEU A 112 -6.54 -19.20 4.52
CA LEU A 112 -6.69 -19.91 3.26
C LEU A 112 -5.77 -21.14 3.24
N ASN A 113 -6.31 -22.29 2.81
CA ASN A 113 -5.57 -23.56 2.70
C ASN A 113 -4.80 -23.65 1.38
#